data_AF-A0A9D1DVL3-F1
#
_entry.id   AF-A0A9D1DVL3-F1
#
_cell.length_a   1.000
_cell.length_b   1.000
_cell.length_c   1.000
_cell.angle_alpha   90.00
_cell.angle_beta   90.00
_cell.angle_gamma   90.00
#
_symmetry.space_group_name_H-M   'P 1'
#
loop_
_entity.id
_entity.type
_entity.pdbx_description
1 polymer ?
#
loop_
_entity_poly.entity_id
_entity_poly.type
_entity_poly.pdbx_seq_one_letter_code
_entity_poly.pdbx_strand_id
1 'polypeptide(L)'
;MGDYEFKEEVMRKADKQVLEQVLMYFKHLAIRYNLPYKELTKLQDTFIYNYVELSKYQKDEVLLLLKQKNCNQQALLDECIYEALSSNPLINIKDVPLINKATNDKDKMILETTFGTIRLGKASEYFKDTKSSYIFNKKLTGECFDRTLEFVKENEEYDAIVSYVPNIFVGGHYHAYAKCNDTIVDSASNAIYFDNTGNLIEQGDIIFTDKYSNIGGNIGEEPPHLLAKALK
;
A
#
# COMPACT_ATOMS: atom_id res chain seq x y z
N MET A 1 -9.88 17.86 19.60
CA MET A 1 -9.35 16.49 19.79
C MET A 1 -10.26 15.58 19.01
N GLY A 2 -10.09 15.59 17.68
CA GLY A 2 -10.81 14.70 16.78
C GLY A 2 -9.96 13.46 16.55
N ASP A 3 -10.53 12.30 16.87
CA ASP A 3 -9.92 11.00 16.62
C ASP A 3 -9.68 10.82 15.11
N TYR A 4 -8.41 10.72 14.70
CA TYR A 4 -8.07 10.29 13.33
C TYR A 4 -7.89 8.78 13.34
N GLU A 5 -9.00 8.06 13.25
CA GLU A 5 -9.00 6.63 12.98
C GLU A 5 -9.00 6.42 11.46
N PHE A 6 -7.96 5.81 10.91
CA PHE A 6 -8.01 5.24 9.55
C PHE A 6 -8.90 3.98 9.58
N LYS A 7 -10.22 4.22 9.65
CA LYS A 7 -11.31 3.25 9.46
C LYS A 7 -11.78 3.34 8.00
N GLU A 8 -12.72 2.48 7.61
CA GLU A 8 -13.53 2.61 6.38
C GLU A 8 -14.06 4.04 6.09
N GLU A 9 -14.00 4.96 7.05
CA GLU A 9 -14.49 6.34 6.98
C GLU A 9 -13.75 7.27 6.00
N VAL A 10 -12.55 6.94 5.52
CA VAL A 10 -11.84 7.80 4.53
C VAL A 10 -12.10 7.36 3.08
N MET A 11 -12.74 6.21 2.87
CA MET A 11 -13.18 5.82 1.53
C MET A 11 -14.30 6.75 1.09
N ARG A 12 -14.04 7.55 0.05
CA ARG A 12 -15.03 8.51 -0.42
C ARG A 12 -16.26 7.74 -0.87
N LYS A 13 -17.45 8.32 -0.67
CA LYS A 13 -18.72 7.65 -0.97
C LYS A 13 -18.79 7.06 -2.39
N ALA A 14 -18.18 7.75 -3.36
CA ALA A 14 -18.07 7.28 -4.74
C ALA A 14 -17.21 6.00 -4.85
N ASP A 15 -16.08 5.94 -4.16
CA ASP A 15 -15.19 4.77 -4.12
C ASP A 15 -15.87 3.56 -3.50
N LYS A 16 -16.58 3.77 -2.39
CA LYS A 16 -17.36 2.72 -1.72
C LYS A 16 -18.43 2.14 -2.63
N GLN A 17 -19.17 2.98 -3.35
CA GLN A 17 -20.20 2.52 -4.28
C GLN A 17 -19.63 1.72 -5.44
N VAL A 18 -18.49 2.14 -6.00
CA VAL A 18 -17.82 1.39 -7.08
C VAL A 18 -17.33 0.04 -6.55
N LEU A 19 -16.73 0.01 -5.36
CA LEU A 19 -16.25 -1.20 -4.71
C LEU A 19 -17.39 -2.20 -4.44
N GLU A 20 -18.50 -1.74 -3.86
CA GLU A 20 -19.69 -2.56 -3.64
C GLU A 20 -20.23 -3.16 -4.94
N GLN A 21 -20.28 -2.38 -6.02
CA GLN A 21 -20.67 -2.89 -7.33
C GLN A 21 -19.71 -3.97 -7.82
N VAL A 22 -18.39 -3.74 -7.74
CA VAL A 22 -17.38 -4.73 -8.13
C VAL A 22 -17.53 -6.02 -7.32
N LEU A 23 -17.74 -5.92 -6.01
CA LEU A 23 -17.97 -7.07 -5.14
C LEU A 23 -19.25 -7.83 -5.48
N MET A 24 -20.33 -7.13 -5.83
CA MET A 24 -21.53 -7.78 -6.35
C MET A 24 -21.23 -8.58 -7.63
N TYR A 25 -20.47 -8.00 -8.57
CA TYR A 25 -20.06 -8.73 -9.78
C TYR A 25 -19.16 -9.92 -9.47
N PHE A 26 -18.19 -9.80 -8.56
CA PHE A 26 -17.36 -10.91 -8.09
C PHE A 26 -18.20 -12.03 -7.48
N LYS A 27 -19.19 -11.69 -6.65
CA LYS A 27 -20.11 -12.67 -6.07
C LYS A 27 -20.94 -13.38 -7.15
N HIS A 28 -21.46 -12.64 -8.14
CA HIS A 28 -22.18 -13.23 -9.27
C HIS A 28 -21.28 -14.14 -10.12
N LEU A 29 -20.04 -13.72 -10.38
CA LEU A 29 -19.04 -14.49 -11.09
C LEU A 29 -18.78 -15.82 -10.36
N ALA A 30 -18.58 -15.75 -9.05
CA ALA A 30 -18.32 -16.92 -8.23
C ALA A 30 -19.50 -17.90 -8.24
N ILE A 31 -20.73 -17.42 -8.12
CA ILE A 31 -21.94 -18.26 -8.21
C ILE A 31 -22.05 -18.90 -9.59
N ARG A 32 -21.86 -18.13 -10.66
CA ARG A 32 -22.02 -18.59 -12.05
C ARG A 32 -21.07 -19.73 -12.39
N TYR A 33 -19.82 -19.66 -11.92
CA TYR A 33 -18.78 -20.62 -12.24
C TYR A 33 -18.46 -21.60 -11.10
N ASN A 34 -19.25 -21.58 -10.01
CA ASN A 34 -19.03 -22.39 -8.81
C ASN A 34 -17.60 -22.25 -8.24
N LEU A 35 -17.16 -21.00 -8.05
CA LEU A 35 -15.82 -20.63 -7.55
C LEU A 35 -15.88 -20.19 -6.08
N PRO A 36 -14.75 -20.25 -5.35
CA PRO A 36 -14.69 -19.73 -3.98
C PRO A 36 -14.96 -18.22 -3.94
N TYR A 37 -15.70 -17.80 -2.92
CA TYR A 37 -15.93 -16.39 -2.59
C TYR A 37 -15.99 -16.23 -1.07
N LYS A 38 -15.36 -15.17 -0.54
CA LYS A 38 -15.30 -14.92 0.91
C LYS A 38 -15.72 -13.50 1.23
N GLU A 39 -16.67 -13.34 2.15
CA GLU A 39 -17.00 -12.03 2.74
C GLU A 39 -16.16 -11.82 4.00
N LEU A 40 -15.42 -10.71 4.05
CA LEU A 40 -14.60 -10.30 5.18
C LEU A 40 -15.20 -9.07 5.86
N THR A 41 -14.71 -8.75 7.07
CA THR A 41 -15.24 -7.62 7.86
C THR A 41 -15.11 -6.28 7.15
N LYS A 42 -14.02 -6.08 6.39
CA LYS A 42 -13.79 -4.85 5.60
C LYS A 42 -14.07 -5.09 4.13
N LEU A 43 -14.62 -4.08 3.45
CA LEU A 43 -14.86 -4.14 2.01
C LEU A 43 -13.58 -4.26 1.19
N GLN A 44 -12.51 -3.55 1.58
CA GLN A 44 -11.22 -3.59 0.89
C GLN A 44 -10.58 -4.99 0.96
N ASP A 45 -10.53 -5.58 2.16
CA ASP A 45 -10.04 -6.95 2.37
C ASP A 45 -10.86 -7.95 1.54
N THR A 46 -12.20 -7.82 1.54
CA THR A 46 -13.10 -8.64 0.72
C THR A 46 -12.73 -8.51 -0.75
N PHE A 47 -12.47 -7.31 -1.22
CA PHE A 47 -12.11 -7.06 -2.61
C PHE A 47 -10.75 -7.64 -2.97
N ILE A 48 -9.69 -7.37 -2.20
CA ILE A 48 -8.33 -7.85 -2.47
C ILE A 48 -8.29 -9.38 -2.49
N TYR A 49 -8.89 -10.02 -1.49
CA TYR A 49 -8.96 -11.49 -1.42
C TYR A 49 -9.65 -12.08 -2.65
N ASN A 50 -10.87 -11.62 -2.97
CA ASN A 50 -11.63 -12.18 -4.09
C ASN A 50 -11.06 -11.79 -5.45
N TYR A 51 -10.41 -10.64 -5.58
CA TYR A 51 -9.69 -10.26 -6.80
C TYR A 51 -8.61 -11.29 -7.11
N VAL A 52 -7.77 -11.65 -6.13
CA VAL A 52 -6.70 -12.64 -6.31
C VAL A 52 -7.29 -14.02 -6.55
N GLU A 53 -8.23 -14.47 -5.71
CA GLU A 53 -8.80 -15.82 -5.80
C GLU A 53 -9.57 -16.05 -7.10
N LEU A 54 -10.45 -15.14 -7.50
CA LEU A 54 -11.24 -15.32 -8.72
C LEU A 54 -10.37 -15.22 -9.97
N SER A 55 -9.32 -14.41 -9.95
CA SER A 55 -8.41 -14.27 -11.09
C SER A 55 -7.59 -15.53 -11.37
N LYS A 56 -7.46 -16.47 -10.42
CA LYS A 56 -6.85 -17.79 -10.67
C LYS A 56 -7.64 -18.60 -11.70
N TYR A 57 -8.95 -18.34 -11.81
CA TYR A 57 -9.88 -19.10 -12.65
C TYR A 57 -10.44 -18.27 -13.81
N GLN A 58 -10.71 -16.99 -13.58
CA GLN A 58 -11.43 -16.10 -14.50
C GLN A 58 -10.70 -14.76 -14.69
N LYS A 59 -9.38 -14.81 -14.91
CA LYS A 59 -8.50 -13.63 -15.03
C LYS A 59 -9.05 -12.58 -16.00
N ASP A 60 -9.43 -12.99 -17.20
CA ASP A 60 -9.84 -12.05 -18.25
C ASP A 60 -11.17 -11.36 -17.92
N GLU A 61 -12.13 -12.08 -17.32
CA GLU A 61 -13.42 -11.51 -16.92
C GLU A 61 -13.26 -10.54 -15.73
N VAL A 62 -12.38 -10.87 -14.77
CA VAL A 62 -12.03 -9.97 -13.66
C VAL A 62 -11.34 -8.71 -14.17
N LEU A 63 -10.31 -8.83 -15.02
CA LEU A 63 -9.59 -7.68 -15.56
C LEU A 63 -10.50 -6.79 -16.43
N LEU A 64 -11.41 -7.38 -17.19
CA LEU A 64 -12.40 -6.63 -17.98
C LEU A 64 -13.32 -5.81 -17.08
N LEU A 65 -13.85 -6.41 -16.01
CA LEU A 65 -14.68 -5.71 -15.03
C LEU A 65 -13.93 -4.53 -14.41
N LEU A 66 -12.70 -4.75 -13.94
CA LEU A 66 -11.88 -3.71 -13.33
C LEU A 66 -11.62 -2.56 -14.32
N LYS A 67 -11.33 -2.88 -15.58
CA LYS A 67 -11.18 -1.88 -16.65
C LYS A 67 -12.45 -1.06 -16.87
N GLN A 68 -13.63 -1.70 -16.91
CA GLN A 68 -14.92 -1.02 -17.07
C GLN A 68 -15.26 -0.09 -15.90
N LYS A 69 -14.72 -0.38 -14.72
CA LYS A 69 -14.87 0.45 -13.51
C LYS A 69 -13.74 1.47 -13.34
N ASN A 70 -12.92 1.68 -14.36
CA ASN A 70 -11.78 2.60 -14.35
C ASN A 70 -10.81 2.35 -13.18
N CYS A 71 -10.61 1.07 -12.82
CA CYS A 71 -9.66 0.68 -11.78
C CYS A 71 -8.24 1.10 -12.15
N ASN A 72 -7.57 1.81 -11.24
CA ASN A 72 -6.15 2.07 -11.30
C ASN A 72 -5.40 0.79 -10.91
N GLN A 73 -4.93 0.07 -11.93
CA GLN A 73 -4.24 -1.21 -11.75
C GLN A 73 -2.88 -1.06 -11.03
N GLN A 74 -2.24 0.10 -11.10
CA GLN A 74 -0.98 0.34 -10.40
C GLN A 74 -1.21 0.51 -8.90
N ALA A 75 -2.23 1.29 -8.51
CA ALA A 75 -2.68 1.38 -7.12
C ALA A 75 -3.17 0.02 -6.59
N LEU A 76 -3.85 -0.78 -7.43
CA LEU A 76 -4.24 -2.15 -7.06
C LEU A 76 -3.03 -3.05 -6.79
N LEU A 77 -1.98 -2.94 -7.62
CA LEU A 77 -0.75 -3.70 -7.41
C LEU A 77 -0.07 -3.31 -6.10
N ASP A 78 -0.01 -2.01 -5.79
CA ASP A 78 0.54 -1.51 -4.53
C ASP A 78 -0.20 -2.10 -3.32
N GLU A 79 -1.52 -1.99 -3.31
CA GLU A 79 -2.39 -2.51 -2.26
C GLU A 79 -2.26 -4.04 -2.09
N CYS A 80 -2.05 -4.76 -3.20
CA CYS A 80 -1.76 -6.19 -3.14
C CYS A 80 -0.37 -6.50 -2.56
N ILE A 81 0.65 -5.68 -2.86
CA ILE A 81 1.98 -5.80 -2.26
C ILE A 81 1.89 -5.53 -0.77
N TYR A 82 1.20 -4.46 -0.37
CA TYR A 82 0.98 -4.11 1.02
C TYR A 82 0.33 -5.25 1.81
N GLU A 83 -0.79 -5.78 1.30
CA GLU A 83 -1.50 -6.88 1.94
C GLU A 83 -0.63 -8.14 2.06
N ALA A 84 0.11 -8.48 1.00
CA ALA A 84 0.96 -9.68 1.00
C ALA A 84 2.19 -9.59 1.93
N LEU A 85 2.66 -8.39 2.25
CA LEU A 85 3.78 -8.15 3.17
C LEU A 85 3.35 -7.92 4.63
N SER A 86 2.04 -7.84 4.87
CA SER A 86 1.48 -7.61 6.19
C SER A 86 1.87 -8.73 7.17
N SER A 87 1.63 -8.51 8.46
CA SER A 87 1.90 -9.51 9.49
C SER A 87 1.00 -10.74 9.39
N ASN A 88 -0.21 -10.58 8.83
CA ASN A 88 -1.20 -11.64 8.64
C ASN A 88 -1.77 -11.55 7.22
N PRO A 89 -1.00 -11.95 6.20
CA PRO A 89 -1.36 -11.71 4.80
C PRO A 89 -2.62 -12.50 4.41
N LEU A 90 -3.57 -11.81 3.78
CA LEU A 90 -4.79 -12.42 3.22
C LEU A 90 -4.52 -13.14 1.89
N ILE A 91 -3.47 -12.73 1.18
CA ILE A 91 -3.13 -13.21 -0.16
C ILE A 91 -1.65 -13.58 -0.25
N ASN A 92 -1.31 -14.45 -1.20
CA ASN A 92 0.07 -14.73 -1.55
C ASN A 92 0.50 -13.81 -2.70
N ILE A 93 1.65 -13.14 -2.55
CA ILE A 93 2.20 -12.26 -3.60
C ILE A 93 2.36 -12.96 -4.95
N LYS A 94 2.63 -14.27 -4.96
CA LYS A 94 2.80 -15.06 -6.19
C LYS A 94 1.51 -15.27 -6.96
N ASP A 95 0.37 -15.11 -6.30
CA ASP A 95 -0.95 -15.31 -6.88
C ASP A 95 -1.55 -14.00 -7.44
N VAL A 96 -0.89 -12.86 -7.22
CA VAL A 96 -1.37 -11.55 -7.66
C VAL A 96 -1.39 -11.48 -9.20
N PRO A 97 -2.54 -11.20 -9.84
CA PRO A 97 -2.69 -11.31 -11.30
C PRO A 97 -1.81 -10.38 -12.13
N LEU A 98 -1.37 -9.26 -11.55
CA LEU A 98 -0.50 -8.26 -12.17
C LEU A 98 0.99 -8.59 -12.05
N ILE A 99 1.33 -9.66 -11.31
CA ILE A 99 2.68 -10.18 -11.15
C ILE A 99 2.83 -11.38 -12.08
N ASN A 100 3.72 -11.27 -13.05
CA ASN A 100 4.01 -12.35 -14.00
C ASN A 100 4.94 -13.39 -13.39
N LYS A 101 5.87 -12.95 -12.54
CA LYS A 101 6.86 -13.81 -11.90
C LYS A 101 7.38 -13.17 -10.62
N ALA A 102 7.52 -13.98 -9.58
CA ALA A 102 8.12 -13.58 -8.31
C ALA A 102 9.30 -14.51 -7.99
N THR A 103 10.47 -13.92 -7.77
CA THR A 103 11.69 -14.63 -7.40
C THR A 103 12.27 -14.05 -6.13
N ASN A 104 12.97 -14.87 -5.35
CA ASN A 104 13.67 -14.44 -4.15
C ASN A 104 15.17 -14.50 -4.43
N ASP A 105 15.87 -13.41 -4.14
CA ASP A 105 17.32 -13.30 -4.12
C ASP A 105 17.76 -12.75 -2.76
N LYS A 106 18.24 -13.65 -1.89
CA LYS A 106 18.57 -13.36 -0.49
C LYS A 106 17.38 -12.69 0.22
N ASP A 107 17.56 -11.47 0.72
CA ASP A 107 16.57 -10.67 1.45
C ASP A 107 15.72 -9.78 0.52
N LYS A 108 15.82 -9.99 -0.81
CA LYS A 108 15.09 -9.24 -1.82
C LYS A 108 14.14 -10.15 -2.59
N MET A 109 12.90 -9.72 -2.71
CA MET A 109 11.92 -10.22 -3.64
C MET A 109 11.97 -9.38 -4.93
N ILE A 110 12.09 -10.07 -6.06
CA ILE A 110 12.07 -9.48 -7.40
C ILE A 110 10.76 -9.89 -8.06
N LEU A 111 9.91 -8.89 -8.32
CA LEU A 111 8.62 -9.03 -8.97
C LEU A 111 8.72 -8.51 -10.40
N GLU A 112 8.55 -9.39 -11.38
CA GLU A 112 8.32 -9.01 -12.78
C GLU A 112 6.81 -8.78 -12.94
N THR A 113 6.40 -7.52 -13.10
CA THR A 113 4.99 -7.13 -13.16
C THR A 113 4.61 -6.64 -14.55
N THR A 114 3.32 -6.38 -14.74
CA THR A 114 2.79 -5.74 -15.96
C THR A 114 3.31 -4.31 -16.17
N PHE A 115 3.83 -3.63 -15.12
CA PHE A 115 4.34 -2.26 -15.18
C PHE A 115 5.87 -2.17 -15.20
N GLY A 116 6.58 -3.27 -14.96
CA GLY A 116 8.02 -3.31 -14.89
C GLY A 116 8.53 -4.22 -13.79
N THR A 117 9.81 -4.09 -13.44
CA THR A 117 10.41 -4.89 -12.37
C THR A 117 10.43 -4.12 -11.06
N ILE A 118 9.84 -4.69 -10.02
CA ILE A 118 9.89 -4.17 -8.66
C ILE A 118 10.85 -5.03 -7.84
N ARG A 119 11.76 -4.39 -7.11
CA ARG A 119 12.68 -5.05 -6.19
C ARG A 119 12.38 -4.55 -4.79
N LEU A 120 11.91 -5.45 -3.93
CA LEU A 120 11.51 -5.08 -2.58
C LEU A 120 11.92 -6.13 -1.55
N GLY A 121 11.78 -5.81 -0.28
CA GLY A 121 11.95 -6.74 0.83
C GLY A 121 11.01 -6.36 1.98
N LYS A 122 10.98 -7.20 3.01
CA LYS A 122 10.23 -6.90 4.23
C LYS A 122 11.07 -5.99 5.12
N ALA A 123 10.61 -4.76 5.37
CA ALA A 123 11.38 -3.77 6.11
C ALA A 123 11.72 -4.26 7.53
N SER A 124 10.78 -4.94 8.20
CA SER A 124 11.00 -5.53 9.52
C SER A 124 12.15 -6.52 9.57
N GLU A 125 12.39 -7.27 8.49
CA GLU A 125 13.50 -8.23 8.41
C GLU A 125 14.82 -7.51 8.15
N TYR A 126 14.80 -6.52 7.27
CA TYR A 126 15.98 -5.72 6.92
C TYR A 126 16.51 -4.91 8.11
N PHE A 127 15.60 -4.35 8.92
CA PHE A 127 15.94 -3.49 10.06
C PHE A 127 15.95 -4.23 11.41
N LYS A 128 15.83 -5.55 11.44
CA LYS A 128 15.66 -6.34 12.68
C LYS A 128 16.76 -6.09 13.74
N ASP A 129 18.00 -5.90 13.30
CA ASP A 129 19.19 -5.72 14.16
C ASP A 129 19.56 -4.23 14.34
N THR A 130 18.68 -3.32 13.95
CA THR A 130 18.88 -1.86 14.05
C THR A 130 18.05 -1.27 15.18
N LYS A 131 18.38 -0.04 15.60
CA LYS A 131 17.61 0.71 16.60
C LYS A 131 16.17 1.04 16.14
N SER A 132 15.88 0.98 14.84
CA SER A 132 14.54 1.18 14.28
C SER A 132 13.66 -0.08 14.27
N SER A 133 14.16 -1.25 14.69
CA SER A 133 13.41 -2.51 14.66
C SER A 133 12.06 -2.44 15.39
N TYR A 134 11.99 -1.68 16.49
CA TYR A 134 10.78 -1.54 17.30
C TYR A 134 9.60 -0.93 16.52
N ILE A 135 9.87 -0.13 15.48
CA ILE A 135 8.83 0.55 14.70
C ILE A 135 7.93 -0.48 14.03
N PHE A 136 8.51 -1.56 13.52
CA PHE A 136 7.79 -2.63 12.81
C PHE A 136 7.04 -3.60 13.73
N ASN A 137 7.20 -3.45 15.05
CA ASN A 137 6.41 -4.19 16.05
C ASN A 137 5.17 -3.41 16.51
N LYS A 138 5.02 -2.15 16.09
CA LYS A 138 3.85 -1.31 16.41
C LYS A 138 2.74 -1.50 15.37
N LYS A 139 1.57 -0.89 15.63
CA LYS A 139 0.51 -0.77 14.62
C LYS A 139 1.03 0.04 13.43
N LEU A 140 0.94 -0.53 12.23
CA LEU A 140 1.45 0.07 10.99
C LEU A 140 0.32 0.62 10.11
N THR A 141 -0.79 -0.10 10.02
CA THR A 141 -1.93 0.26 9.15
C THR A 141 -2.56 1.58 9.54
N GLY A 142 -2.61 2.51 8.58
CA GLY A 142 -3.18 3.86 8.74
C GLY A 142 -2.29 4.85 9.48
N GLU A 143 -1.04 4.48 9.79
CA GLU A 143 -0.10 5.28 10.59
C GLU A 143 1.12 5.74 9.75
N CYS A 144 1.01 5.78 8.41
CA CYS A 144 2.13 6.00 7.48
C CYS A 144 2.95 7.24 7.82
N PHE A 145 2.30 8.32 8.22
CA PHE A 145 2.96 9.56 8.61
C PHE A 145 3.78 9.39 9.90
N ASP A 146 3.16 8.92 10.99
CA ASP A 146 3.81 8.76 12.28
C ASP A 146 4.93 7.70 12.25
N ARG A 147 4.70 6.57 11.56
CA ARG A 147 5.72 5.52 11.40
C ARG A 147 6.92 6.05 10.62
N THR A 148 6.68 6.82 9.55
CA THR A 148 7.75 7.43 8.76
C THR A 148 8.57 8.42 9.59
N LEU A 149 7.93 9.29 10.37
CA LEU A 149 8.64 10.23 11.25
C LEU A 149 9.47 9.52 12.34
N GLU A 150 8.93 8.49 12.97
CA GLU A 150 9.70 7.66 13.90
C GLU A 150 10.92 7.03 13.22
N PHE A 151 10.77 6.57 11.98
CA PHE A 151 11.84 5.93 11.22
C PHE A 151 12.95 6.91 10.87
N VAL A 152 12.63 8.08 10.31
CA VAL A 152 13.66 9.07 9.89
C VAL A 152 14.35 9.75 11.08
N LYS A 153 13.70 9.80 12.25
CA LYS A 153 14.34 10.25 13.50
C LYS A 153 15.50 9.35 13.90
N GLU A 154 15.32 8.04 13.71
CA GLU A 154 16.37 7.08 14.03
C GLU A 154 17.35 6.86 12.86
N ASN A 155 16.95 7.15 11.63
CA ASN A 155 17.78 6.95 10.44
C ASN A 155 17.92 8.28 9.68
N GLU A 156 18.78 9.16 10.19
CA GLU A 156 18.95 10.55 9.72
C GLU A 156 19.40 10.65 8.24
N GLU A 157 19.96 9.58 7.68
CA GLU A 157 20.31 9.48 6.27
C GLU A 157 19.09 9.48 5.34
N TYR A 158 17.89 9.15 5.85
CA TYR A 158 16.64 9.18 5.10
C TYR A 158 15.92 10.53 5.20
N ASP A 159 15.23 10.90 4.13
CA ASP A 159 14.29 12.02 4.08
C ASP A 159 12.86 11.49 4.26
N ALA A 160 12.02 12.22 4.99
CA ALA A 160 10.59 11.94 5.02
C ALA A 160 9.93 12.58 3.80
N ILE A 161 9.19 11.77 3.06
CA ILE A 161 8.44 12.17 1.87
C ILE A 161 6.95 12.03 2.18
N VAL A 162 6.16 13.01 1.76
CA VAL A 162 4.71 12.91 1.71
C VAL A 162 4.27 13.10 0.26
N SER A 163 3.56 12.12 -0.27
CA SER A 163 3.04 12.08 -1.64
C SER A 163 1.51 12.02 -1.64
N TYR A 164 0.88 12.43 -2.74
CA TYR A 164 -0.54 12.16 -3.00
C TYR A 164 -0.66 10.96 -3.94
N VAL A 165 -0.97 9.78 -3.41
CA VAL A 165 -1.07 8.54 -4.19
C VAL A 165 -2.50 8.29 -4.66
N PRO A 166 -2.70 7.80 -5.89
CA PRO A 166 -4.03 7.47 -6.40
C PRO A 166 -4.63 6.28 -5.64
N ASN A 167 -5.95 6.27 -5.48
CA ASN A 167 -6.70 5.12 -4.97
C ASN A 167 -7.04 4.14 -6.11
N ILE A 168 -7.41 2.90 -5.77
CA ILE A 168 -7.78 1.83 -6.71
C ILE A 168 -8.91 2.25 -7.66
N PHE A 169 -9.90 3.02 -7.21
CA PHE A 169 -11.06 3.39 -8.06
C PHE A 169 -11.10 4.87 -8.41
N VAL A 170 -11.29 5.76 -7.45
CA VAL A 170 -11.38 7.20 -7.69
C VAL A 170 -10.51 7.93 -6.65
N GLY A 171 -9.86 9.02 -7.09
CA GLY A 171 -9.14 9.96 -6.23
C GLY A 171 -7.84 9.40 -5.69
N GLY A 172 -7.50 9.79 -4.47
CA GLY A 172 -6.22 9.49 -3.85
C GLY A 172 -6.19 9.89 -2.39
N HIS A 173 -5.13 9.50 -1.72
CA HIS A 173 -4.86 9.79 -0.32
C HIS A 173 -3.42 10.27 -0.18
N TYR A 174 -3.13 10.97 0.92
CA TYR A 174 -1.74 11.22 1.25
C TYR A 174 -1.12 9.91 1.71
N HIS A 175 0.15 9.72 1.35
CA HIS A 175 0.97 8.63 1.86
C HIS A 175 2.32 9.19 2.28
N ALA A 176 2.95 8.55 3.26
CA ALA A 176 4.23 8.99 3.79
C ALA A 176 5.19 7.81 3.86
N TYR A 177 6.42 8.05 3.38
CA TYR A 177 7.50 7.08 3.33
C TYR A 177 8.85 7.77 3.52
N ALA A 178 9.87 6.97 3.83
CA ALA A 178 11.25 7.45 3.96
C ALA A 178 12.06 7.13 2.68
N LYS A 179 12.92 8.06 2.22
CA LYS A 179 13.76 7.86 1.03
C LYS A 179 15.22 8.18 1.30
N CYS A 180 16.11 7.31 0.83
CA CYS A 180 17.56 7.55 0.82
C CYS A 180 18.14 7.02 -0.50
N ASN A 181 18.61 7.92 -1.37
CA ASN A 181 19.06 7.60 -2.73
C ASN A 181 17.99 6.79 -3.50
N ASP A 182 18.35 5.58 -3.94
CA ASP A 182 17.50 4.65 -4.70
C ASP A 182 16.69 3.71 -3.80
N THR A 183 16.70 3.92 -2.48
CA THR A 183 15.98 3.11 -1.50
C THR A 183 14.79 3.88 -0.95
N ILE A 184 13.61 3.23 -0.92
CA ILE A 184 12.41 3.73 -0.27
C ILE A 184 12.03 2.76 0.85
N VAL A 185 11.72 3.27 2.03
CA VAL A 185 11.20 2.51 3.16
C VAL A 185 9.80 3.01 3.46
N ASP A 186 8.81 2.17 3.21
CA ASP A 186 7.44 2.38 3.64
C ASP A 186 7.22 1.60 4.94
N SER A 187 7.31 2.32 6.05
CA SER A 187 7.16 1.72 7.38
C SER A 187 5.73 1.26 7.66
N ALA A 188 4.70 1.93 7.12
CA ALA A 188 3.32 1.49 7.28
C ALA A 188 3.01 0.23 6.48
N SER A 189 3.69 0.07 5.34
CA SER A 189 3.58 -1.11 4.50
C SER A 189 4.51 -2.25 4.86
N ASN A 190 5.39 -2.03 5.86
CA ASN A 190 6.47 -2.94 6.19
C ASN A 190 7.32 -3.33 4.96
N ALA A 191 7.49 -2.39 4.03
CA ALA A 191 8.12 -2.59 2.75
C ALA A 191 9.39 -1.76 2.63
N ILE A 192 10.43 -2.34 2.03
CA ILE A 192 11.61 -1.62 1.58
C ILE A 192 11.79 -1.89 0.08
N TYR A 193 11.87 -0.84 -0.72
CA TYR A 193 12.07 -0.90 -2.17
C TYR A 193 13.50 -0.50 -2.52
N PHE A 194 14.08 -1.20 -3.48
CA PHE A 194 15.47 -1.00 -3.91
C PHE A 194 15.55 -0.54 -5.36
N ASP A 195 16.71 -0.04 -5.75
CA ASP A 195 17.09 0.28 -7.13
C ASP A 195 16.07 1.22 -7.81
N ASN A 196 15.53 2.17 -7.03
CA ASN A 196 14.55 3.18 -7.43
C ASN A 196 13.20 2.59 -7.91
N THR A 197 12.98 1.29 -7.68
CA THR A 197 11.77 0.60 -8.15
C THR A 197 10.52 0.96 -7.34
N GLY A 198 10.67 1.53 -6.14
CA GLY A 198 9.54 2.08 -5.38
C GLY A 198 8.82 3.21 -6.11
N ASN A 199 9.51 3.99 -6.97
CA ASN A 199 8.87 5.02 -7.80
C ASN A 199 7.89 4.43 -8.83
N LEU A 200 7.96 3.13 -9.14
CA LEU A 200 6.96 2.46 -9.99
C LEU A 200 5.62 2.29 -9.27
N ILE A 201 5.58 2.56 -7.98
CA ILE A 201 4.43 2.32 -7.10
C ILE A 201 4.01 3.64 -6.45
N GLU A 202 5.00 4.40 -5.96
CA GLU A 202 4.88 5.73 -5.35
C GLU A 202 4.72 6.87 -6.37
N GLN A 203 4.07 6.66 -7.53
CA GLN A 203 3.83 7.72 -8.55
C GLN A 203 2.88 8.84 -8.09
N GLY A 204 2.75 9.05 -6.78
CA GLY A 204 2.03 10.18 -6.25
C GLY A 204 2.80 11.48 -6.45
N ASP A 205 2.06 12.57 -6.58
CA ASP A 205 2.65 13.90 -6.62
C ASP A 205 3.31 14.17 -5.25
N ILE A 206 4.63 14.37 -5.24
CA ILE A 206 5.35 14.71 -4.01
C ILE A 206 4.86 16.07 -3.53
N ILE A 207 4.22 16.06 -2.37
CA ILE A 207 3.69 17.26 -1.72
C ILE A 207 4.75 17.87 -0.81
N PHE A 208 5.60 17.02 -0.21
CA PHE A 208 6.61 17.45 0.75
C PHE A 208 7.82 16.49 0.80
N THR A 209 9.00 17.03 1.06
CA THR A 209 10.25 16.29 1.25
C THR A 209 11.15 17.06 2.22
N ASP A 210 11.54 16.45 3.34
CA ASP A 210 12.44 17.10 4.29
C ASP A 210 13.14 16.11 5.26
N LYS A 211 14.21 16.57 5.90
CA LYS A 211 14.92 15.87 6.98
C LYS A 211 14.17 16.01 8.31
N TYR A 212 14.21 14.98 9.16
CA TYR A 212 13.58 15.01 10.48
C TYR A 212 13.98 16.23 11.33
N SER A 213 15.25 16.62 11.29
CA SER A 213 15.78 17.79 12.02
C SER A 213 15.07 19.10 11.68
N ASN A 214 14.49 19.21 10.48
CA ASN A 214 13.84 20.42 9.97
C ASN A 214 12.31 20.38 10.14
N ILE A 215 11.76 19.19 10.36
CA ILE A 215 10.32 18.92 10.38
C ILE A 215 9.64 19.51 11.61
N GLY A 216 10.28 19.46 12.79
CA GLY A 216 9.82 20.07 14.04
C GLY A 216 8.39 19.70 14.47
N GLY A 217 8.22 18.79 15.43
CA GLY A 217 6.91 18.43 15.98
C GLY A 217 6.97 17.20 16.90
N ASN A 218 5.95 17.02 17.75
CA ASN A 218 5.80 15.81 18.56
C ASN A 218 5.00 14.76 17.79
N ILE A 219 5.40 13.50 17.89
CA ILE A 219 4.65 12.35 17.36
C ILE A 219 3.30 12.25 18.11
N GLY A 220 2.19 12.08 17.38
CA GLY A 220 0.85 11.94 17.96
C GLY A 220 0.07 13.23 18.22
N GLU A 221 0.56 14.40 17.78
CA GLU A 221 -0.26 15.61 17.64
C GLU A 221 -1.05 15.57 16.31
N GLU A 222 -2.12 16.38 16.17
CA GLU A 222 -2.85 16.53 14.89
C GLU A 222 -1.87 16.65 13.72
N PRO A 223 -2.17 16.04 12.55
CA PRO A 223 -1.17 15.80 11.51
C PRO A 223 -0.37 17.07 11.30
N PRO A 224 0.97 17.01 11.47
CA PRO A 224 1.76 18.16 11.89
C PRO A 224 1.50 19.38 11.03
N HIS A 225 1.92 20.54 11.54
CA HIS A 225 2.08 21.79 10.80
C HIS A 225 2.52 21.62 9.32
N LEU A 226 3.27 20.56 9.02
CA LEU A 226 3.65 20.10 7.69
C LEU A 226 2.50 19.62 6.79
N LEU A 227 1.58 18.77 7.24
CA LEU A 227 0.40 18.40 6.44
C LEU A 227 -0.50 19.63 6.22
N ALA A 228 -0.61 20.51 7.23
CA ALA A 228 -1.33 21.77 7.13
C ALA A 228 -0.66 22.80 6.18
N LYS A 229 0.65 22.72 5.95
CA LYS A 229 1.37 23.50 4.92
C LYS A 229 1.27 22.86 3.53
N ALA A 230 1.28 21.53 3.46
CA ALA A 230 1.22 20.75 2.23
C ALA A 230 -0.18 20.77 1.58
N LEU A 231 -1.24 20.96 2.38
CA LEU A 231 -2.64 21.01 1.93
C LEU A 231 -3.18 22.44 1.69
N LYS A 232 -2.31 23.47 1.70
CA LYS A 232 -2.65 24.85 1.33
C LYS A 232 -2.15 25.17 -0.08
#